data_AF-A0A412ASJ0-F1
#
_entry.id   AF-A0A412ASJ0-F1
#
_cell.length_a   1.000
_cell.length_b   1.000
_cell.length_c   1.000
_cell.angle_alpha   90.00
_cell.angle_beta   90.00
_cell.angle_gamma   90.00
#
_symmetry.space_group_name_H-M   'P 1'
#
loop_
_entity.id
_entity.type
_entity.pdbx_description
1 polymer ?
#
loop_
_entity_poly.entity_id
_entity_poly.type
_entity_poly.pdbx_seq_one_letter_code
_entity_poly.pdbx_strand_id
1 'polypeptide(L)' 'MVPGVWRACWEAPGPVTVTKNGYSKFVVLRSEDYDFMVQEQAKARLMARIAVAERERTAGMARDAFEALDDLEAKYGL' A
#
# COMPACT_ATOMS: atom_id res chain seq x y z
N MET A 1 -12.26 -25.72 7.97
CA MET A 1 -13.01 -24.67 7.25
C MET A 1 -14.45 -24.68 7.74
N VAL A 2 -15.03 -23.53 8.10
CA VAL A 2 -16.45 -23.47 8.51
C VAL A 2 -17.31 -23.78 7.28
N PRO A 3 -18.18 -24.80 7.30
CA PRO A 3 -19.02 -25.13 6.16
C PRO A 3 -19.82 -23.91 5.68
N GLY A 4 -19.84 -23.66 4.38
CA GLY A 4 -20.65 -22.59 3.76
C GLY A 4 -20.02 -21.20 3.70
N VAL A 5 -18.89 -20.94 4.37
CA VAL A 5 -18.22 -19.61 4.34
C VAL A 5 -17.78 -19.21 2.93
N TRP A 6 -17.33 -20.15 2.11
CA TRP A 6 -16.95 -19.86 0.72
C TRP A 6 -18.15 -19.37 -0.11
N ARG A 7 -19.35 -19.93 0.11
CA ARG A 7 -20.58 -19.52 -0.58
C ARG A 7 -21.00 -18.12 -0.13
N ALA A 8 -21.00 -17.88 1.18
CA ALA A 8 -21.29 -16.57 1.73
C ALA A 8 -20.34 -15.49 1.19
N CYS A 9 -19.04 -15.79 1.06
CA CYS A 9 -18.06 -14.88 0.48
C CYS A 9 -18.26 -14.65 -1.03
N TRP A 10 -18.77 -15.65 -1.76
CA TRP A 10 -19.02 -15.54 -3.19
C TRP A 10 -20.25 -14.68 -3.50
N GLU A 11 -21.31 -14.83 -2.71
CA GLU A 11 -22.61 -14.17 -2.93
C GLU A 11 -22.68 -12.78 -2.29
N ALA A 12 -21.87 -12.50 -1.27
CA ALA A 12 -21.87 -11.21 -0.60
C ALA A 12 -21.34 -10.09 -1.54
N PRO A 13 -21.87 -8.86 -1.41
CA PRO A 13 -21.38 -7.71 -2.17
C PRO A 13 -19.99 -7.22 -1.71
N GLY A 14 -19.41 -7.83 -0.67
CA GLY A 14 -18.12 -7.43 -0.12
C GLY A 14 -17.60 -8.43 0.93
N PRO A 15 -16.56 -8.05 1.70
CA PRO A 15 -15.90 -8.93 2.66
C PRO A 15 -16.85 -9.51 3.71
N VAL A 16 -16.70 -10.80 4.01
CA VAL A 16 -17.49 -11.47 5.03
C VAL A 16 -16.70 -11.54 6.33
N THR A 17 -17.24 -10.95 7.40
CA THR A 17 -16.65 -11.08 8.74
C THR A 17 -17.17 -12.33 9.42
N VAL A 18 -16.26 -13.23 9.82
CA VAL A 18 -16.60 -14.42 10.60
C VAL A 18 -16.43 -14.12 12.08
N THR A 19 -17.52 -14.28 12.83
CA THR A 19 -17.53 -14.06 14.29
C THR A 19 -17.66 -15.38 15.04
N LYS A 20 -17.12 -15.43 16.26
CA LYS A 20 -17.38 -16.49 17.24
C LYS A 20 -17.74 -15.84 18.57
N ASN A 21 -18.96 -16.10 19.04
CA ASN A 21 -19.52 -15.51 20.26
C ASN A 21 -19.49 -13.97 20.24
N GLY A 22 -19.83 -13.35 19.12
CA GLY A 22 -19.84 -11.89 18.96
C GLY A 22 -18.48 -11.23 18.70
N TYR A 23 -17.37 -11.96 18.78
CA TYR A 23 -16.04 -11.45 18.46
C TYR A 23 -15.64 -11.81 17.03
N SER A 24 -15.23 -10.82 16.25
CA SER A 24 -14.59 -11.04 14.95
C SER A 24 -13.35 -11.91 15.11
N LYS A 25 -13.29 -13.00 14.35
CA LYS A 25 -12.15 -13.93 14.34
C LYS A 25 -11.28 -13.74 13.10
N PHE A 26 -11.91 -13.54 11.95
CA PHE A 26 -11.24 -13.24 10.68
C PHE A 26 -12.24 -12.69 9.66
N VAL A 27 -11.70 -12.13 8.58
CA VAL A 27 -12.47 -11.67 7.41
C VAL A 27 -12.10 -12.55 6.22
N VAL A 28 -13.09 -12.91 5.41
CA VAL A 28 -12.91 -13.62 4.16
C VAL A 28 -13.20 -12.67 3.02
N LEU A 29 -12.27 -12.61 2.06
CA LEU A 29 -12.40 -11.87 0.82
C LEU A 29 -12.30 -12.83 -0.36
N ARG A 30 -12.90 -12.47 -1.49
CA ARG A 30 -12.56 -13.07 -2.77
C ARG A 30 -11.11 -12.67 -3.10
N SER A 31 -10.36 -13.56 -3.73
CA SER A 31 -8.96 -13.29 -4.04
C SER A 31 -8.79 -12.03 -4.89
N GLU A 32 -9.69 -11.80 -5.84
CA GLU A 32 -9.68 -10.61 -6.70
C GLU A 32 -9.85 -9.31 -5.91
N ASP A 33 -10.72 -9.29 -4.89
CA ASP A 33 -10.90 -8.12 -4.02
C ASP A 33 -9.65 -7.87 -3.18
N TYR A 34 -8.99 -8.94 -2.72
CA TYR A 34 -7.74 -8.84 -1.97
C TYR A 34 -6.61 -8.29 -2.85
N ASP A 35 -6.44 -8.82 -4.06
CA ASP A 35 -5.42 -8.38 -5.00
C ASP A 35 -5.64 -6.91 -5.39
N PHE A 36 -6.89 -6.52 -5.65
CA PHE A 36 -7.26 -5.13 -5.91
C PHE A 36 -6.91 -4.21 -4.73
N MET A 37 -7.24 -4.62 -3.50
CA MET A 37 -6.90 -3.86 -2.29
C MET A 37 -5.38 -3.67 -2.15
N VAL A 38 -4.59 -4.72 -2.38
CA VAL A 38 -3.11 -4.65 -2.33
C VAL A 38 -2.57 -3.70 -3.40
N GLN A 39 -3.10 -3.76 -4.62
CA GLN A 39 -2.71 -2.87 -5.71
C GLN A 39 -3.04 -1.41 -5.41
N GLU A 40 -4.25 -1.12 -4.93
CA GLU A 40 -4.66 0.24 -4.56
C GLU A 40 -3.83 0.78 -3.39
N GLN A 41 -3.45 -0.06 -2.42
CA GLN A 41 -2.54 0.35 -1.35
C GLN A 41 -1.15 0.71 -1.88
N ALA A 42 -0.60 -0.10 -2.80
CA ALA A 42 0.69 0.17 -3.43
C ALA A 42 0.65 1.48 -4.24
N LYS A 43 -0.41 1.69 -5.02
CA LYS A 43 -0.67 2.91 -5.78
C LYS A 43 -0.80 4.13 -4.88
N ALA A 44 -1.57 4.05 -3.79
CA ALA A 44 -1.71 5.13 -2.83
C ALA A 44 -0.37 5.52 -2.21
N ARG A 45 0.46 4.53 -1.86
CA ARG A 45 1.81 4.77 -1.33
C ARG A 45 2.73 5.46 -2.35
N LEU A 46 2.68 5.03 -3.61
CA LEU A 46 3.42 5.67 -4.70
C LEU A 46 2.97 7.13 -4.89
N MET A 47 1.66 7.37 -4.97
CA MET A 47 1.09 8.70 -5.16
C MET A 47 1.42 9.64 -4.01
N ALA A 48 1.41 9.14 -2.76
CA ALA A 48 1.85 9.92 -1.61
C ALA A 48 3.32 10.35 -1.72
N ARG A 49 4.19 9.51 -2.27
CA ARG A 49 5.61 9.85 -2.48
C ARG A 49 5.79 10.86 -3.60
N ILE A 50 5.05 10.71 -4.70
CA ILE A 50 5.03 11.67 -5.81
C ILE A 50 4.56 13.05 -5.31
N ALA A 51 3.49 13.09 -4.52
CA ALA A 51 2.98 14.35 -3.96
C ALA A 51 3.97 15.06 -3.03
N VAL A 52 4.87 14.33 -2.36
CA VAL A 52 5.99 14.93 -1.62
C VAL A 52 7.03 15.48 -2.58
N ALA A 53 7.48 14.68 -3.55
CA ALA A 53 8.49 15.09 -4.52
C ALA A 53 8.06 16.32 -5.35
N GLU A 54 6.79 16.40 -5.75
CA GLU A 54 6.26 17.56 -6.47
C GLU A 54 6.24 18.84 -5.63
N ARG A 55 5.95 18.72 -4.33
CA ARG A 55 6.03 19.85 -3.40
C ARG A 55 7.48 20.31 -3.20
N GLU A 56 8.40 19.37 -3.05
CA GLU A 56 9.84 19.67 -2.94
C GLU A 56 10.37 20.33 -4.21
N ARG A 57 10.01 19.79 -5.38
CA ARG A 57 10.36 20.36 -6.68
C ARG A 57 9.84 21.79 -6.81
N THR A 58 8.56 22.02 -6.48
CA THR A 58 7.93 23.35 -6.53
C THR A 58 8.59 24.34 -5.57
N ALA A 59 9.04 23.87 -4.41
CA ALA A 59 9.75 24.67 -3.42
C ALA A 59 11.25 24.87 -3.76
N GLY A 60 11.74 24.36 -4.90
CA GLY A 60 13.16 24.44 -5.27
C GLY A 60 14.08 23.59 -4.40
N MET A 61 13.54 22.60 -3.68
CA MET A 61 14.30 21.69 -2.81
C MET A 61 14.88 20.48 -3.56
N ALA A 62 14.81 20.48 -4.89
CA ALA A 62 15.50 19.51 -5.73
C ALA A 62 16.99 19.84 -5.83
N ARG A 63 17.82 18.82 -5.97
CA ARG A 63 19.27 18.95 -6.17
C ARG A 63 19.69 18.16 -7.41
N ASP A 64 20.73 18.62 -8.10
CA ASP A 64 21.36 17.82 -9.14
C ASP A 64 21.95 16.53 -8.54
N ALA A 65 21.70 15.42 -9.23
CA ALA A 65 22.07 14.10 -8.72
C ALA A 65 23.58 13.89 -8.71
N PHE A 66 24.31 14.43 -9.69
CA PHE A 66 25.76 14.28 -9.78
C PHE A 66 26.46 15.16 -8.76
N GLU A 67 26.02 16.41 -8.61
CA GLU A 67 26.54 17.28 -7.55
C GLU A 67 26.32 16.69 -6.14
N ALA A 68 25.19 16.00 -5.92
CA ALA A 68 24.93 15.32 -4.65
C ALA A 68 25.84 14.10 -4.42
N LEU A 69 26.18 13.37 -5.49
CA LEU A 69 27.10 12.23 -5.42
C LEU A 69 28.54 12.70 -5.18
N ASP A 70 29.00 13.72 -5.90
CA ASP A 70 30.33 14.31 -5.73
C ASP A 70 30.54 14.79 -4.29
N ASP A 71 29.52 15.42 -3.69
CA ASP A 71 29.55 15.83 -2.27
C ASP A 71 29.66 14.65 -1.30
N LEU A 72 28.99 13.53 -1.59
CA LEU A 72 29.02 12.32 -0.76
C LEU A 72 30.37 11.64 -0.85
N GLU A 73 30.94 11.52 -2.05
CA GLU A 73 32.30 11.02 -2.28
C GLU A 73 33.32 11.91 -1.56
N ALA A 74 33.23 13.24 -1.74
CA ALA A 74 34.16 14.17 -1.10
C ALA A 74 34.08 14.14 0.43
N LYS A 75 32.88 13.93 1.00
CA LYS A 75 32.67 13.95 2.46
C LYS A 75 32.96 12.62 3.15
N TYR A 76 32.70 11.51 2.48
CA TYR A 76 32.73 10.17 3.10
C TYR A 76 33.60 9.15 2.35
N GLY A 77 34.13 9.48 1.17
CA GLY A 77 34.95 8.60 0.35
C GLY A 77 34.17 7.44 -0.27
N LEU A 78 32.88 7.63 -0.55
CA LEU A 78 31.97 6.65 -1.17
C LEU A 78 32.04 6.69 -2.69
#